data_AF-A0A970AR49-F1
#
_entry.id   AF-A0A970AR49-F1
#
_cell.length_a   1.000
_cell.length_b   1.000
_cell.length_c   1.000
_cell.angle_alpha   90.00
_cell.angle_beta   90.00
_cell.angle_gamma   90.00
#
_symmetry.space_group_name_H-M   'P 1'
#
loop_
_entity.id
_entity.type
_entity.pdbx_description
1 polymer ?
#
loop_
_entity_poly.entity_id
_entity_poly.type
_entity_poly.pdbx_seq_one_letter_code
_entity_poly.pdbx_strand_id
1 'polypeptide(L)'
;MSDKNHSSLSKNISFQEVLMLVSSLFMAKTGKHLSNIEVLVLGGSWKGQKYNQIAAEGGYTEEYIKNDVGPKLWKRLSQALEKKLTKLILKQFLNSRFMRQKKEK
;
A
#
# COMPACT_ATOMS: atom_id res chain seq x y z
N MET A 1 -13.90 -7.72 39.10
CA MET A 1 -12.87 -6.99 38.34
C MET A 1 -12.28 -7.93 37.31
N SER A 2 -12.11 -7.42 36.08
CA SER A 2 -11.27 -7.97 35.00
C SER A 2 -11.71 -9.27 34.32
N ASP A 3 -12.68 -9.15 33.40
CA ASP A 3 -12.73 -9.95 32.18
C ASP A 3 -13.22 -9.07 31.03
N LYS A 4 -12.28 -8.35 30.40
CA LYS A 4 -12.49 -7.72 29.09
C LYS A 4 -11.46 -8.27 28.11
N ASN A 5 -11.52 -9.58 27.88
CA ASN A 5 -10.92 -10.18 26.70
C ASN A 5 -11.78 -9.83 25.47
N HIS A 6 -11.66 -8.58 25.01
CA HIS A 6 -12.06 -8.19 23.65
C HIS A 6 -11.02 -8.72 22.66
N SER A 7 -10.82 -10.04 22.63
CA SER A 7 -10.18 -10.71 21.51
C SER A 7 -11.27 -11.05 20.51
N SER A 8 -11.47 -10.18 19.52
CA SER A 8 -12.00 -10.56 18.21
C SER A 8 -11.96 -9.39 17.22
N LEU A 9 -11.13 -9.56 16.18
CA LEU A 9 -11.19 -8.90 14.87
C LEU A 9 -10.43 -7.57 14.66
N SER A 10 -9.16 -7.48 15.05
CA SER A 10 -8.19 -6.71 14.24
C SER A 10 -7.52 -7.66 13.25
N LYS A 11 -8.25 -8.05 12.18
CA LYS A 11 -7.58 -8.66 11.01
C LYS A 11 -6.70 -7.58 10.39
N ASN A 12 -5.43 -7.55 10.80
CA ASN A 12 -4.39 -6.78 10.14
C ASN A 12 -4.32 -7.27 8.68
N ILE A 13 -4.78 -6.44 7.74
CA ILE A 13 -4.59 -6.70 6.32
C ILE A 13 -3.08 -6.82 6.07
N SER A 14 -2.66 -7.93 5.49
CA SER A 14 -1.25 -8.17 5.20
C SER A 14 -0.79 -7.28 4.05
N PHE A 15 0.51 -6.92 4.03
CA PHE A 15 1.08 -6.16 2.91
C PHE A 15 0.90 -6.90 1.57
N GLN A 16 0.91 -8.24 1.58
CA GLN A 16 0.71 -9.03 0.37
C GLN A 16 -0.69 -8.85 -0.22
N GLU A 17 -1.74 -8.85 0.61
CA GLU A 17 -3.11 -8.59 0.15
C GLU A 17 -3.26 -7.18 -0.41
N VAL A 18 -2.64 -6.19 0.24
CA VAL A 18 -2.56 -4.81 -0.24
C VAL A 18 -1.88 -4.75 -1.60
N LEU A 19 -0.70 -5.37 -1.72
CA LEU A 19 0.11 -5.35 -2.92
C LEU A 19 -0.62 -6.02 -4.08
N MET A 20 -1.28 -7.16 -3.85
CA MET A 20 -2.09 -7.83 -4.87
C MET A 20 -3.22 -6.93 -5.35
N LEU A 21 -3.99 -6.32 -4.44
CA LEU A 21 -5.10 -5.44 -4.84
C LEU A 21 -4.60 -4.23 -5.63
N VAL A 22 -3.56 -3.56 -5.13
CA VAL A 22 -2.99 -2.38 -5.80
C VAL A 22 -2.41 -2.77 -7.16
N SER A 23 -1.69 -3.88 -7.26
CA SER A 23 -1.10 -4.35 -8.52
C SER A 23 -2.19 -4.69 -9.55
N SER A 24 -3.25 -5.39 -9.14
CA SER A 24 -4.36 -5.73 -10.03
C SER A 24 -5.12 -4.49 -10.52
N LEU A 25 -5.41 -3.54 -9.64
CA LEU A 25 -6.08 -2.30 -10.01
C LEU A 25 -5.19 -1.43 -10.91
N PHE A 26 -3.91 -1.36 -10.59
CA PHE A 26 -2.93 -0.62 -11.37
C PHE A 26 -2.77 -1.20 -12.78
N MET A 27 -2.68 -2.52 -12.90
CA MET A 27 -2.63 -3.21 -14.19
C MET A 27 -3.92 -2.98 -14.99
N ALA A 28 -5.08 -3.14 -14.37
CA ALA A 28 -6.38 -2.95 -15.04
C ALA A 28 -6.56 -1.52 -15.57
N LYS A 29 -5.98 -0.52 -14.91
CA LYS A 29 -6.18 0.90 -15.23
C LYS A 29 -5.08 1.51 -16.08
N THR A 30 -3.83 1.07 -15.89
CA THR A 30 -2.66 1.62 -16.59
C THR A 30 -2.10 0.69 -17.66
N GLY A 31 -2.54 -0.57 -17.71
CA GLY A 31 -1.97 -1.62 -18.55
C GLY A 31 -0.54 -2.01 -18.17
N LYS A 32 -0.01 -1.51 -17.05
CA LYS A 32 1.37 -1.72 -16.60
C LYS A 32 1.40 -2.35 -15.22
N HIS A 33 2.48 -3.07 -14.95
CA HIS A 33 2.77 -3.58 -13.61
C HIS A 33 3.59 -2.57 -12.80
N LEU A 34 3.55 -2.70 -11.48
CA LEU A 34 4.49 -2.05 -10.58
C LEU A 34 5.86 -2.68 -10.76
N SER A 35 6.89 -1.84 -10.91
CA SER A 35 8.28 -2.27 -10.91
C SER A 35 8.74 -2.68 -9.51
N ASN A 36 9.81 -3.46 -9.41
CA ASN A 36 10.35 -3.93 -8.13
C ASN A 36 10.64 -2.77 -7.15
N ILE A 37 11.16 -1.65 -7.66
CA ILE A 37 11.44 -0.46 -6.84
C ILE A 37 10.15 0.23 -6.39
N GLU A 38 9.10 0.26 -7.21
CA GLU A 38 7.79 0.77 -6.83
C GLU A 38 7.14 -0.11 -5.75
N VAL A 39 7.31 -1.44 -5.84
CA VAL A 39 6.86 -2.39 -4.80
C VAL A 39 7.63 -2.19 -3.50
N LEU A 40 8.96 -1.99 -3.56
CA LEU A 40 9.79 -1.66 -2.40
C LEU A 40 9.33 -0.36 -1.72
N VAL A 41 9.09 0.70 -2.50
CA VAL A 41 8.59 1.98 -1.98
C VAL A 41 7.22 1.83 -1.34
N LEU A 42 6.33 1.04 -1.94
CA LEU A 42 5.01 0.73 -1.38
C LEU A 42 5.13 -0.06 -0.07
N GLY A 43 6.00 -1.06 -0.03
CA GLY A 43 6.25 -1.90 1.14
C GLY A 43 6.87 -1.14 2.31
N GLY A 44 7.90 -0.35 2.05
CA GLY A 44 8.49 0.49 3.08
C GLY A 44 7.52 1.57 3.56
N SER A 45 6.74 2.14 2.64
CA SER A 45 5.65 3.06 2.99
C SER A 45 4.59 2.41 3.90
N TRP A 46 4.27 1.13 3.67
CA TRP A 46 3.35 0.35 4.48
C TRP A 46 3.91 0.06 5.89
N LYS A 47 5.20 -0.23 5.99
CA LYS A 47 5.94 -0.44 7.24
C LYS A 47 6.22 0.87 8.01
N GLY A 48 5.95 2.03 7.42
CA GLY A 48 6.27 3.33 8.02
C GLY A 48 7.73 3.74 7.88
N GLN A 49 8.50 3.07 7.00
CA GLN A 49 9.88 3.42 6.70
C GLN A 49 9.98 4.78 5.97
N LYS A 50 11.12 5.44 6.20
CA LYS A 50 11.52 6.66 5.48
C LYS A 50 12.23 6.31 4.17
N TYR A 51 12.29 7.25 3.23
CA TYR A 51 12.90 6.99 1.91
C TYR A 51 14.36 6.56 1.99
N ASN A 52 15.14 7.08 2.93
CA ASN A 52 16.51 6.64 3.18
C ASN A 52 16.62 5.15 3.55
N GLN A 53 15.70 4.63 4.37
CA GLN A 53 15.68 3.22 4.77
C GLN A 53 15.30 2.32 3.61
N ILE A 54 14.32 2.74 2.80
CA ILE A 54 13.89 2.02 1.59
C ILE A 54 15.03 1.99 0.56
N ALA A 55 15.75 3.10 0.44
CA ALA A 55 16.89 3.21 -0.46
C ALA A 55 18.02 2.26 -0.04
N ALA A 56 18.35 2.23 1.24
CA ALA A 56 19.32 1.30 1.79
C ALA A 56 18.92 -0.18 1.60
N GLU A 57 17.65 -0.54 1.83
CA GLU A 57 17.14 -1.91 1.61
C GLU A 57 17.21 -2.32 0.13
N GLY A 58 16.97 -1.39 -0.80
CA GLY A 58 16.93 -1.66 -2.23
C GLY A 58 18.26 -1.47 -2.97
N GLY A 59 19.31 -0.99 -2.30
CA GLY A 59 20.57 -0.62 -2.96
C GLY A 59 20.45 0.63 -3.84
N TYR A 60 19.52 1.52 -3.53
CA TYR A 60 19.28 2.77 -4.25
C TYR A 60 19.74 3.98 -3.43
N THR A 61 19.82 5.15 -4.06
CA THR A 61 20.03 6.40 -3.35
C THR A 61 18.71 6.96 -2.83
N GLU A 62 18.73 7.59 -1.65
CA GLU A 62 17.54 8.24 -1.09
C GLU A 62 16.95 9.26 -2.06
N GLU A 63 17.82 10.02 -2.72
CA GLU A 63 17.46 11.07 -3.65
C GLU A 63 16.73 10.53 -4.88
N TYR A 64 17.15 9.37 -5.40
CA TYR A 64 16.45 8.69 -6.49
C TYR A 64 15.04 8.26 -6.09
N ILE A 65 14.88 7.68 -4.89
CA ILE A 65 13.56 7.30 -4.40
C ILE A 65 12.69 8.52 -4.13
N LYS A 66 13.24 9.56 -3.52
CA LYS A 66 12.50 10.75 -3.10
C LYS A 66 12.09 11.64 -4.27
N ASN A 67 12.97 11.82 -5.25
CA ASN A 67 12.75 12.76 -6.34
C ASN A 67 12.13 12.09 -7.57
N ASP A 68 12.44 10.82 -7.81
CA ASP A 68 11.99 10.13 -9.03
C ASP A 68 10.88 9.10 -8.73
N VAL A 69 11.22 8.03 -8.01
CA VAL A 69 10.33 6.86 -7.90
C VAL A 69 9.11 7.15 -7.06
N GLY A 70 9.27 7.77 -5.89
CA GLY A 70 8.19 8.06 -4.95
C GLY A 70 7.10 8.93 -5.61
N PRO A 71 7.43 10.15 -6.08
CA PRO A 71 6.46 11.02 -6.72
C PRO A 71 5.78 10.39 -7.93
N LYS A 72 6.54 9.69 -8.81
CA LYS A 72 5.97 9.00 -9.98
C LYS A 72 5.02 7.88 -9.56
N LEU A 73 5.40 7.06 -8.58
CA LEU A 73 4.56 5.98 -8.05
C LEU A 73 3.23 6.53 -7.51
N TRP A 74 3.29 7.52 -6.61
CA TRP A 74 2.09 8.08 -5.99
C TRP A 74 1.18 8.77 -7.01
N LYS A 75 1.74 9.43 -8.02
CA LYS A 75 0.99 10.02 -9.13
C LYS A 75 0.27 8.96 -9.94
N ARG A 76 0.97 7.90 -10.38
CA ARG A 76 0.40 6.81 -11.17
C ARG A 76 -0.66 6.04 -10.38
N LEU A 77 -0.43 5.78 -9.09
CA LEU A 77 -1.41 5.14 -8.21
C LEU A 77 -2.67 6.00 -8.05
N SER A 78 -2.51 7.30 -7.81
CA SER A 78 -3.66 8.21 -7.66
C SER A 78 -4.50 8.28 -8.94
N GLN A 79 -3.86 8.25 -10.11
CA GLN A 79 -4.53 8.17 -11.40
C GLN A 79 -5.25 6.84 -11.60
N ALA A 80 -4.56 5.72 -11.36
CA ALA A 80 -5.11 4.38 -11.55
C ALA A 80 -6.33 4.12 -10.66
N LEU A 81 -6.29 4.61 -9.43
CA LEU A 81 -7.35 4.35 -8.45
C LEU A 81 -8.46 5.40 -8.45
N GLU A 82 -8.39 6.38 -9.37
CA GLU A 82 -9.33 7.51 -9.53
C GLU A 82 -9.69 8.19 -8.20
N LYS A 83 -8.79 8.06 -7.23
CA LYS A 83 -8.91 8.51 -5.86
C LYS A 83 -7.53 8.96 -5.44
N LYS A 84 -7.48 10.10 -4.74
CA LYS A 84 -6.26 10.57 -4.10
C LYS A 84 -5.87 9.53 -3.04
N LEU A 85 -4.88 8.69 -3.35
CA LEU A 85 -4.40 7.70 -2.41
C LEU A 85 -3.21 8.25 -1.65
N THR A 86 -3.48 8.69 -0.43
CA THR A 86 -2.44 8.96 0.57
C THR A 86 -2.16 7.67 1.36
N LYS A 87 -0.97 7.51 1.97
CA LYS A 87 -0.62 6.38 2.87
C LYS A 87 -1.76 5.96 3.82
N LEU A 88 -2.56 6.93 4.30
CA LEU A 88 -3.72 6.74 5.18
C LEU A 88 -4.99 6.20 4.47
N ILE A 89 -5.25 6.65 3.24
CA ILE A 89 -6.46 6.31 2.49
C ILE A 89 -6.38 4.88 1.97
N LEU A 90 -5.16 4.37 1.72
CA LEU A 90 -4.95 2.97 1.36
C LEU A 90 -5.47 2.01 2.44
N LYS A 91 -5.06 2.23 3.70
CA LYS A 91 -5.51 1.43 4.86
C LYS A 91 -7.02 1.50 5.05
N GLN A 92 -7.60 2.70 4.96
CA GLN A 92 -9.04 2.87 5.12
C GLN A 92 -9.85 2.23 3.98
N PHE A 93 -9.41 2.41 2.72
CA PHE A 93 -10.08 1.85 1.55
C PHE A 93 -10.04 0.32 1.55
N LEU A 94 -8.90 -0.27 1.91
CA LEU A 94 -8.73 -1.71 2.02
C LEU A 94 -9.60 -2.31 3.14
N ASN A 95 -9.59 -1.71 4.34
CA ASN A 95 -10.50 -2.14 5.41
C ASN A 95 -11.96 -2.06 4.94
N SER A 96 -12.35 -0.98 4.25
CA SER A 96 -13.72 -0.79 3.76
C SER A 96 -14.10 -1.82 2.69
N ARG A 97 -13.20 -2.13 1.74
CA ARG A 97 -13.43 -3.14 0.69
C ARG A 97 -13.46 -4.56 1.24
N PHE A 98 -12.59 -4.88 2.19
CA PHE A 98 -12.51 -6.21 2.80
C PHE A 98 -13.73 -6.49 3.68
N MET A 99 -14.20 -5.51 4.46
CA MET A 99 -15.43 -5.62 5.25
C MET A 99 -16.68 -5.74 4.37
N ARG A 100 -16.67 -5.15 3.16
CA ARG A 100 -17.81 -5.24 2.22
C ARG A 100 -17.93 -6.62 1.58
N GLN A 101 -16.81 -7.30 1.28
CA GLN A 101 -16.83 -8.67 0.75
C GLN A 101 -17.21 -9.73 1.81
N LYS A 102 -17.00 -9.43 3.10
CA LYS A 102 -17.35 -10.36 4.18
C LYS A 102 -18.84 -10.41 4.53
N LYS A 103 -19.65 -9.48 3.98
CA LYS A 103 -21.09 -9.37 4.24
C LYS A 103 -21.95 -10.11 3.20
N GLU A 104 -21.35 -10.67 2.15
CA GLU A 104 -22.04 -11.38 1.06
C GLU A 104 -21.74 -12.89 1.06
N LYS A 105 -21.31 -13.46 2.20
CA LYS A 105 -21.29 -14.92 2.41
C LYS A 105 -22.04 -15.29 3.68
#